data_AF-A0A7K7QD18-F1
#
_entry.id   AF-A0A7K7QD18-F1
#
_cell.length_a   1.000
_cell.length_b   1.000
_cell.length_c   1.000
_cell.angle_alpha   90.00
_cell.angle_beta   90.00
_cell.angle_gamma   90.00
#
_symmetry.space_group_name_H-M   'P 1'
#
loop_
_entity.id
_entity.type
_entity.pdbx_description
1 polymer ?
#
loop_
_entity_poly.entity_id
_entity_poly.type
_entity_poly.pdbx_seq_one_letter_code
_entity_poly.pdbx_strand_id
1 'polypeptide(L)'
;VLTKYTMKLEEISFFLAADVHKLINNKAMNINRVLLGNERATAKLLFNLMKSELEKDKLHQLKWQERVKVWKFIQKNCIVQSFREFMASEEIQNPPTVKTEIENMIKEQIVLSEQRLRVLQYIGTLLPPKHTQSDINEWYRTLENLNKSIDTQFVECMEKMRVQYELVQDKCQEKVQVCKMTLLDMNISTVEDVEVVHSNMLQMTEKLKHRFEEQLEHMNSDFKEMAKWHEQHCEGLYNYVQDAMGLWDVHELQLSQQEDVLQKKVDKYRWEQDNIIQMMKDNLDTSLEKMKMASCEEELKEYLEKALSSLDQIRTRYEFCITLKQIVMDEVMAYPKAILWELISYSISISQHFGVKEIFKQ
;
A
#
# COMPACT_ATOMS: atom_id res chain seq x y z
N VAL A 1 59.52 59.27 -79.72
CA VAL A 1 60.91 58.98 -79.26
C VAL A 1 61.76 58.42 -80.39
N LEU A 2 61.38 57.29 -81.03
CA LEU A 2 62.14 56.69 -82.13
C LEU A 2 62.40 57.64 -83.32
N THR A 3 61.40 58.41 -83.74
CA THR A 3 61.51 59.44 -84.80
C THR A 3 62.60 60.49 -84.54
N LYS A 4 62.82 60.87 -83.28
CA LYS A 4 63.86 61.82 -82.88
C LYS A 4 65.27 61.22 -82.98
N TYR A 5 65.41 59.91 -82.77
CA TYR A 5 66.67 59.19 -82.91
C TYR A 5 66.96 58.82 -84.37
N THR A 6 65.91 58.61 -85.19
CA THR A 6 66.02 58.45 -86.65
C THR A 6 66.67 59.64 -87.32
N MET A 7 66.16 60.85 -87.08
CA MET A 7 66.71 62.07 -87.67
C MET A 7 68.16 62.33 -87.23
N LYS A 8 68.48 62.06 -85.96
CA LYS A 8 69.87 62.13 -85.48
C LYS A 8 70.77 61.11 -86.17
N LEU A 9 70.36 59.85 -86.29
CA LEU A 9 71.19 58.80 -86.93
C LEU A 9 71.39 59.05 -88.44
N GLU A 10 70.44 59.68 -89.11
CA GLU A 10 70.59 60.13 -90.51
C GLU A 10 71.66 61.22 -90.66
N GLU A 11 71.79 62.14 -89.70
CA GLU A 11 72.77 63.23 -89.72
C GLU A 11 74.22 62.80 -89.45
N ILE A 12 74.44 61.76 -88.63
CA ILE A 12 75.77 61.34 -88.14
C ILE A 12 76.23 59.96 -88.62
N SER A 13 75.42 59.20 -89.36
CA SER A 13 75.82 57.87 -89.84
C SER A 13 76.38 57.90 -91.27
N PHE A 14 77.37 57.05 -91.54
CA PHE A 14 77.94 56.84 -92.88
C PHE A 14 77.10 55.89 -93.76
N PHE A 15 75.84 55.61 -93.36
CA PHE A 15 74.94 54.69 -94.04
C PHE A 15 73.92 55.46 -94.90
N LEU A 16 73.40 54.83 -95.95
CA LEU A 16 72.29 55.39 -96.73
C LEU A 16 71.06 55.51 -95.83
N ALA A 17 70.25 56.56 -96.01
CA ALA A 17 69.05 56.80 -95.19
C ALA A 17 68.11 55.57 -95.12
N ALA A 18 68.02 54.80 -96.21
CA ALA A 18 67.26 53.55 -96.26
C ALA A 18 67.76 52.49 -95.25
N ASP A 19 69.07 52.39 -95.03
CA ASP A 19 69.68 51.44 -94.10
C ASP A 19 69.48 51.86 -92.64
N VAL A 20 69.50 53.18 -92.36
CA VAL A 20 69.18 53.74 -91.03
C VAL A 20 67.72 53.47 -90.68
N HIS A 21 66.79 53.71 -91.61
CA HIS A 21 65.38 53.38 -91.43
C HIS A 21 65.16 51.87 -91.23
N LYS A 22 65.86 51.02 -91.99
CA LYS A 22 65.77 49.55 -91.86
C LYS A 22 66.28 49.08 -90.49
N LEU A 23 67.38 49.64 -90.00
CA LEU A 23 67.93 49.35 -88.67
C LEU A 23 66.95 49.76 -87.56
N ILE A 24 66.38 50.96 -87.64
CA ILE A 24 65.41 51.46 -86.65
C ILE A 24 64.12 50.66 -86.69
N ASN A 25 63.63 50.30 -87.88
CA ASN A 25 62.45 49.46 -88.02
C ASN A 25 62.70 48.06 -87.43
N ASN A 26 63.85 47.44 -87.70
CA ASN A 26 64.24 46.16 -87.08
C ASN A 26 64.34 46.26 -85.55
N LYS A 27 64.90 47.36 -85.01
CA LYS A 27 64.98 47.58 -83.57
C LYS A 27 63.60 47.82 -82.94
N ALA A 28 62.74 48.60 -83.59
CA ALA A 28 61.35 48.82 -83.18
C ALA A 28 60.55 47.51 -83.20
N MET A 29 60.72 46.69 -84.25
CA MET A 29 60.09 45.37 -84.37
C MET A 29 60.57 44.41 -83.27
N ASN A 30 61.87 44.41 -82.95
CA ASN A 30 62.41 43.63 -81.83
C ASN A 30 61.87 44.09 -80.47
N ILE A 31 61.79 45.41 -80.22
CA ILE A 31 61.22 45.96 -78.98
C ILE A 31 59.74 45.59 -78.87
N ASN A 32 58.96 45.75 -79.94
CA ASN A 32 57.54 45.39 -79.96
C ASN A 32 57.34 43.88 -79.75
N ARG A 33 58.20 43.04 -80.33
CA ARG A 33 58.16 41.58 -80.13
C ARG A 33 58.46 41.19 -78.68
N VAL A 34 59.40 41.87 -78.02
CA VAL A 34 59.71 41.65 -76.59
C VAL A 34 58.58 42.18 -75.71
N LEU A 35 58.04 43.36 -75.98
CA LEU A 35 56.89 43.92 -75.25
C LEU A 35 55.65 43.01 -75.34
N LEU A 36 55.29 42.56 -76.54
CA LEU A 36 54.19 41.59 -76.73
C LEU A 36 54.48 40.25 -76.04
N GLY A 37 55.74 39.81 -76.03
CA GLY A 37 56.18 38.64 -75.27
C GLY A 37 55.99 38.81 -73.76
N ASN A 38 56.36 39.98 -73.22
CA ASN A 38 56.20 40.34 -71.82
C ASN A 38 54.72 40.50 -71.44
N GLU A 39 53.91 41.17 -72.25
CA GLU A 39 52.46 41.28 -72.02
C GLU A 39 51.79 39.91 -71.99
N ARG A 40 52.13 39.01 -72.92
CA ARG A 40 51.65 37.62 -72.91
C ARG A 40 52.11 36.85 -71.68
N ALA A 41 53.37 37.01 -71.27
CA ALA A 41 53.90 36.37 -70.07
C ALA A 41 53.20 36.87 -68.80
N THR A 42 52.99 38.18 -68.67
CA THR A 42 52.24 38.81 -67.58
C THR A 42 50.80 38.34 -67.55
N ALA A 43 50.10 38.32 -68.68
CA ALA A 43 48.73 37.82 -68.76
C ALA A 43 48.63 36.34 -68.36
N LYS A 44 49.60 35.50 -68.75
CA LYS A 44 49.67 34.09 -68.36
C LYS A 44 49.94 33.91 -66.86
N LEU A 45 50.80 34.74 -66.27
CA LEU A 45 51.07 34.76 -64.83
C LEU A 45 49.81 35.15 -64.04
N LEU A 46 49.11 36.21 -64.47
CA LEU A 46 47.84 36.64 -63.87
C LEU A 46 46.78 35.55 -63.95
N PHE A 47 46.64 34.90 -65.11
CA PHE A 47 45.72 33.78 -65.29
C PHE A 47 46.06 32.60 -64.36
N ASN A 48 47.32 32.20 -64.29
CA ASN A 48 47.76 31.10 -63.43
C ASN A 48 47.54 31.42 -61.94
N LEU A 49 47.78 32.67 -61.53
CA LEU A 49 47.53 33.13 -60.17
C LEU A 49 46.03 33.08 -59.84
N MET A 50 45.17 33.64 -60.69
CA MET A 50 43.71 33.57 -60.52
C MET A 50 43.23 32.12 -60.46
N LYS A 51 43.73 31.25 -61.34
CA LYS A 51 43.38 29.83 -61.34
C LYS A 51 43.79 29.17 -60.01
N SER A 52 45.01 29.41 -59.53
CA SER A 52 45.49 28.84 -58.27
C SER A 52 44.69 29.34 -57.07
N GLU A 53 44.31 30.62 -57.03
CA GLU A 53 43.48 31.17 -55.96
C GLU A 53 42.07 30.55 -55.98
N LEU A 54 41.45 30.44 -57.16
CA LEU A 54 40.14 29.79 -57.29
C LEU A 54 40.16 28.31 -56.83
N GLU A 55 41.24 27.58 -57.15
CA GLU A 55 41.43 26.20 -56.70
C GLU A 55 41.59 26.12 -55.17
N LYS A 56 42.33 27.05 -54.55
CA LYS A 56 42.45 27.15 -53.08
C LYS A 56 41.12 27.47 -52.42
N ASP A 57 40.37 28.44 -52.95
CA ASP A 57 39.06 28.83 -52.41
C ASP A 57 38.08 27.67 -52.45
N LYS A 58 38.06 26.92 -53.56
CA LYS A 58 37.25 25.70 -53.69
C LYS A 58 37.64 24.67 -52.63
N LEU A 59 38.95 24.45 -52.41
CA LEU A 59 39.43 23.52 -51.39
C LEU A 59 39.04 23.98 -49.98
N HIS A 60 39.19 25.27 -49.67
CA HIS A 60 38.79 25.84 -48.38
C HIS A 60 37.28 25.71 -48.16
N GLN A 61 36.46 25.97 -49.18
CA GLN A 61 35.02 25.82 -49.12
C GLN A 61 34.61 24.37 -48.82
N LEU A 62 35.23 23.39 -49.49
CA LEU A 62 34.99 21.96 -49.22
C LEU A 62 35.38 21.58 -47.78
N LYS A 63 36.56 21.97 -47.33
CA LYS A 63 37.01 21.73 -45.94
C LYS A 63 36.07 22.39 -44.92
N TRP A 64 35.64 23.62 -45.18
CA TRP A 64 34.68 24.31 -44.32
C TRP A 64 33.35 23.55 -44.24
N GLN A 65 32.81 23.11 -45.38
CA GLN A 65 31.58 22.31 -45.42
C GLN A 65 31.70 21.00 -44.62
N GLU A 66 32.83 20.29 -44.73
CA GLU A 66 33.10 19.09 -43.92
C GLU A 66 33.16 19.42 -42.43
N ARG A 67 33.87 20.50 -42.04
CA ARG A 67 33.98 20.92 -40.64
C ARG A 67 32.63 21.32 -40.06
N VAL A 68 31.78 21.99 -40.83
CA VAL A 68 30.41 22.33 -40.42
C VAL A 68 29.57 21.07 -40.19
N LYS A 69 29.68 20.05 -41.06
CA LYS A 69 28.98 18.76 -40.84
C LYS A 69 29.44 18.07 -39.57
N VAL A 70 30.75 18.00 -39.32
CA VAL A 70 31.31 17.40 -38.11
C VAL A 70 30.87 18.17 -36.86
N TRP A 71 30.94 19.50 -36.88
CA TRP A 71 30.50 20.35 -35.77
C TRP A 71 29.00 20.14 -35.45
N LYS A 72 28.15 20.10 -36.49
CA LYS A 72 26.72 19.81 -36.33
C LYS A 72 26.47 18.44 -35.67
N PHE A 73 27.17 17.41 -36.13
CA PHE A 73 27.07 16.06 -35.56
C PHE A 73 27.49 16.02 -34.09
N ILE A 74 28.61 16.67 -33.74
CA ILE A 74 29.09 16.75 -32.35
C ILE A 74 28.04 17.41 -31.46
N GLN A 75 27.48 18.55 -31.89
CA GLN A 75 26.48 19.26 -31.08
C GLN A 75 25.18 18.46 -30.88
N LYS A 76 24.68 17.79 -31.92
CA LYS A 76 23.55 16.86 -31.81
C LYS A 76 23.82 15.80 -30.75
N ASN A 77 25.00 15.19 -30.78
CA ASN A 77 25.38 14.16 -29.80
C ASN A 77 25.53 14.73 -28.39
N CYS A 78 26.04 15.96 -28.22
CA CYS A 78 26.12 16.61 -26.91
C CYS A 78 24.73 16.78 -26.28
N ILE A 79 23.72 17.20 -27.06
CA ILE A 79 22.35 17.37 -26.57
C ILE A 79 21.76 16.00 -26.19
N VAL A 80 21.92 14.99 -27.04
CA VAL A 80 21.45 13.62 -26.74
C VAL A 80 22.13 13.05 -25.50
N GLN A 81 23.43 13.29 -25.33
CA GLN A 81 24.20 12.81 -24.18
C GLN A 81 23.77 13.51 -22.89
N SER A 82 23.56 14.83 -22.94
CA SER A 82 23.04 15.60 -21.79
C SER A 82 21.66 15.10 -21.37
N PHE A 83 20.79 14.76 -22.33
CA PHE A 83 19.50 14.14 -22.02
C PHE A 83 19.66 12.75 -21.38
N ARG A 84 20.59 11.91 -21.87
CA ARG A 84 20.86 10.60 -21.27
C ARG A 84 21.38 10.71 -19.84
N GLU A 85 22.26 11.65 -19.57
CA GLU A 85 22.78 11.93 -18.22
C GLU A 85 21.68 12.42 -17.27
N PHE A 86 20.80 13.30 -17.76
CA PHE A 86 19.60 13.71 -17.03
C PHE A 86 18.69 12.52 -16.70
N MET A 87 18.40 11.67 -17.68
CA MET A 87 17.57 10.47 -17.48
C MET A 87 18.23 9.49 -16.50
N ALA A 88 19.56 9.40 -16.48
CA ALA A 88 20.31 8.53 -15.58
C ALA A 88 20.51 9.13 -14.17
N SER A 89 20.09 10.36 -13.93
CA SER A 89 20.22 10.99 -12.62
C SER A 89 19.34 10.31 -11.58
N GLU A 90 19.80 10.31 -10.32
CA GLU A 90 19.07 9.68 -9.22
C GLU A 90 17.68 10.31 -9.01
N GLU A 91 17.55 11.62 -9.20
CA GLU A 91 16.27 12.32 -9.08
C GLU A 91 15.20 11.81 -10.06
N ILE A 92 15.62 11.28 -11.20
CA ILE A 92 14.74 10.75 -12.25
C ILE A 92 14.57 9.24 -12.13
N GLN A 93 15.64 8.49 -11.87
CA GLN A 93 15.56 7.03 -11.73
C GLN A 93 14.91 6.60 -10.41
N ASN A 94 15.27 7.24 -9.31
CA ASN A 94 14.85 6.89 -7.95
C ASN A 94 14.50 8.18 -7.17
N PRO A 95 13.33 8.77 -7.41
CA PRO A 95 12.98 10.07 -6.85
C PRO A 95 13.06 10.05 -5.30
N PRO A 96 13.82 10.96 -4.67
CA PRO A 96 14.05 10.93 -3.22
C PRO A 96 12.76 11.16 -2.41
N THR A 97 11.79 11.88 -3.00
CA THR A 97 10.46 12.07 -2.40
C THR A 97 9.71 10.74 -2.28
N VAL A 98 9.75 9.90 -3.32
CA VAL A 98 9.15 8.55 -3.29
C VAL A 98 9.80 7.68 -2.23
N LYS A 99 11.14 7.71 -2.12
CA LYS A 99 11.85 7.00 -1.06
C LYS A 99 11.39 7.43 0.33
N THR A 100 11.20 8.74 0.53
CA THR A 100 10.73 9.30 1.80
C THR A 100 9.30 8.84 2.11
N GLU A 101 8.41 8.81 1.12
CA GLU A 101 7.05 8.29 1.28
C GLU A 101 7.04 6.80 1.68
N ILE A 102 7.87 5.97 1.04
CA ILE A 102 8.03 4.55 1.42
C ILE A 102 8.51 4.42 2.86
N GLU A 103 9.51 5.21 3.28
CA GLU A 103 10.03 5.19 4.64
C GLU A 103 8.98 5.63 5.68
N ASN A 104 8.16 6.63 5.34
CA ASN A 104 7.06 7.07 6.19
C ASN A 104 5.97 5.99 6.31
N MET A 105 5.57 5.40 5.19
CA MET A 105 4.63 4.29 5.14
C MET A 105 5.09 3.13 6.03
N ILE A 106 6.37 2.73 5.95
CA ILE A 106 6.91 1.65 6.79
C ILE A 106 6.79 1.99 8.27
N LYS A 107 7.12 3.22 8.69
CA LYS A 107 7.05 3.63 10.10
C LYS A 107 5.62 3.58 10.63
N GLU A 108 4.69 4.14 9.87
CA GLU A 108 3.26 4.14 10.22
C GLU A 108 2.69 2.71 10.23
N GLN A 109 3.08 1.88 9.26
CA GLN A 109 2.68 0.47 9.18
C GLN A 109 3.15 -0.33 10.39
N ILE A 110 4.36 -0.06 10.90
CA ILE A 110 4.87 -0.68 12.13
C ILE A 110 3.96 -0.33 13.31
N VAL A 111 3.59 0.95 13.47
CA VAL A 111 2.72 1.40 14.57
C VAL A 111 1.35 0.72 14.51
N LEU A 112 0.72 0.68 13.33
CA LEU A 112 -0.57 -0.01 13.15
C LEU A 112 -0.46 -1.52 13.36
N SER A 113 0.64 -2.13 12.91
CA SER A 113 0.88 -3.56 13.11
C SER A 113 1.07 -3.92 14.58
N GLU A 114 1.75 -3.09 15.35
CA GLU A 114 1.87 -3.25 16.80
C GLU A 114 0.52 -3.10 17.52
N GLN A 115 -0.30 -2.14 17.09
CA GLN A 115 -1.67 -1.99 17.60
C GLN A 115 -2.51 -3.23 17.30
N ARG A 116 -2.45 -3.72 16.06
CA ARG A 116 -3.13 -4.95 15.64
C ARG A 116 -2.68 -6.16 16.46
N LEU A 117 -1.37 -6.29 16.71
CA LEU A 117 -0.83 -7.37 17.55
C LEU A 117 -1.39 -7.31 18.99
N ARG A 118 -1.49 -6.11 19.58
CA ARG A 118 -2.08 -5.95 20.92
C ARG A 118 -3.55 -6.38 20.96
N VAL A 119 -4.33 -6.02 19.94
CA VAL A 119 -5.74 -6.45 19.82
C VAL A 119 -5.82 -7.97 19.65
N LEU A 120 -4.99 -8.56 18.79
CA LEU A 120 -4.93 -10.02 18.63
C LEU A 120 -4.54 -10.74 19.93
N GLN A 121 -3.63 -10.21 20.72
CA GLN A 121 -3.25 -10.79 22.02
C GLN A 121 -4.37 -10.70 23.05
N TYR A 122 -5.18 -9.64 23.01
CA TYR A 122 -6.29 -9.45 23.94
C TYR A 122 -7.35 -10.55 23.84
N ILE A 123 -7.50 -11.21 22.68
CA ILE A 123 -8.47 -12.30 22.50
C ILE A 123 -8.30 -13.42 23.53
N GLY A 124 -7.07 -13.71 23.97
CA GLY A 124 -6.78 -14.75 24.96
C GLY A 124 -7.33 -14.45 26.35
N THR A 125 -7.77 -13.22 26.60
CA THR A 125 -8.40 -12.81 27.87
C THR A 125 -9.93 -12.81 27.80
N LEU A 126 -10.51 -12.90 26.60
CA LEU A 126 -11.95 -12.96 26.35
C LEU A 126 -12.46 -14.38 26.62
N LEU A 127 -12.47 -14.75 27.89
CA LEU A 127 -12.90 -16.07 28.35
C LEU A 127 -14.18 -15.96 29.20
N PRO A 128 -15.13 -16.90 29.03
CA PRO A 128 -16.24 -17.07 29.96
C PRO A 128 -15.78 -17.38 31.39
N PRO A 129 -16.60 -17.07 32.41
CA PRO A 129 -17.92 -16.41 32.34
C PRO A 129 -17.81 -14.87 32.31
N LYS A 130 -16.60 -14.31 32.35
CA LYS A 130 -16.39 -12.87 32.56
C LYS A 130 -16.75 -12.02 31.34
N HIS A 131 -16.72 -12.62 30.16
CA HIS A 131 -16.96 -11.96 28.89
C HIS A 131 -18.12 -12.64 28.19
N THR A 132 -18.81 -11.87 27.37
CA THR A 132 -20.00 -12.24 26.64
C THR A 132 -19.74 -12.24 25.13
N GLN A 133 -20.70 -12.75 24.37
CA GLN A 133 -20.68 -12.67 22.91
C GLN A 133 -20.52 -11.23 22.38
N SER A 134 -21.04 -10.24 23.11
CA SER A 134 -20.92 -8.83 22.73
C SER A 134 -19.47 -8.35 22.76
N ASP A 135 -18.68 -8.80 23.74
CA ASP A 135 -17.28 -8.39 23.91
C ASP A 135 -16.41 -8.90 22.75
N ILE A 136 -16.70 -10.10 22.24
CA ILE A 136 -16.00 -10.67 21.08
C ILE A 136 -16.42 -9.98 19.78
N ASN A 137 -17.69 -9.62 19.64
CA ASN A 137 -18.16 -8.83 18.50
C ASN A 137 -17.48 -7.45 18.47
N GLU A 138 -17.33 -6.80 19.63
CA GLU A 138 -16.63 -5.51 19.76
C GLU A 138 -15.14 -5.64 19.46
N TRP A 139 -14.49 -6.68 19.98
CA TRP A 139 -13.10 -7.01 19.66
C TRP A 139 -12.90 -7.19 18.15
N TYR A 140 -13.79 -7.96 17.49
CA TYR A 140 -13.69 -8.21 16.06
C TYR A 140 -13.91 -6.93 15.24
N ARG A 141 -14.88 -6.09 15.61
CA ARG A 141 -15.07 -4.77 14.98
C ARG A 141 -13.84 -3.88 15.12
N THR A 142 -13.17 -3.93 16.28
CA THR A 142 -11.93 -3.17 16.52
C THR A 142 -10.82 -3.65 15.61
N LEU A 143 -10.68 -4.97 15.46
CA LEU A 143 -9.70 -5.58 14.56
C LEU A 143 -9.99 -5.26 13.08
N GLU A 144 -11.25 -5.32 12.66
CA GLU A 144 -11.67 -4.98 11.30
C GLU A 144 -11.42 -3.51 10.97
N ASN A 145 -11.73 -2.61 11.91
CA ASN A 145 -11.44 -1.18 11.76
C ASN A 145 -9.94 -0.91 11.63
N LEU A 146 -9.10 -1.61 12.41
CA LEU A 146 -7.64 -1.50 12.28
C LEU A 146 -7.13 -1.99 10.92
N ASN A 147 -7.67 -3.10 10.41
CA ASN A 147 -7.33 -3.58 9.07
C ASN A 147 -7.74 -2.55 7.99
N LYS A 148 -8.94 -1.96 8.11
CA LYS A 148 -9.39 -0.87 7.21
C LYS A 148 -8.48 0.37 7.29
N SER A 149 -7.99 0.72 8.49
CA SER A 149 -7.04 1.82 8.66
C SER A 149 -5.70 1.54 7.97
N ILE A 150 -5.19 0.31 8.05
CA ILE A 150 -3.99 -0.13 7.32
C ILE A 150 -4.20 -0.01 5.81
N ASP A 151 -5.32 -0.50 5.29
CA ASP A 151 -5.63 -0.45 3.85
C ASP A 151 -5.77 1.01 3.36
N THR A 152 -6.42 1.87 4.15
CA THR A 152 -6.58 3.28 3.83
C THR A 152 -5.24 3.99 3.74
N GLN A 153 -4.36 3.77 4.72
CA GLN A 153 -3.03 4.36 4.76
C GLN A 153 -2.18 3.91 3.55
N PHE A 154 -2.31 2.64 3.16
CA PHE A 154 -1.65 2.12 1.96
C PHE A 154 -2.12 2.83 0.68
N VAL A 155 -3.44 2.96 0.49
CA VAL A 155 -4.03 3.65 -0.67
C VAL A 155 -3.56 5.11 -0.73
N GLU A 156 -3.53 5.81 0.40
CA GLU A 156 -3.03 7.18 0.47
C GLU A 156 -1.55 7.28 0.09
N CYS A 157 -0.70 6.36 0.56
CA CYS A 157 0.72 6.33 0.19
C CYS A 157 0.91 6.04 -1.31
N MET A 158 0.16 5.08 -1.85
CA MET A 158 0.16 4.76 -3.28
C MET A 158 -0.16 5.99 -4.15
N GLU A 159 -1.16 6.76 -3.75
CA GLU A 159 -1.55 7.97 -4.48
C GLU A 159 -0.45 9.03 -4.42
N LYS A 160 0.16 9.24 -3.25
CA LYS A 160 1.31 10.16 -3.13
C LYS A 160 2.46 9.75 -4.04
N MET A 161 2.82 8.47 -4.06
CA MET A 161 3.89 7.95 -4.93
C MET A 161 3.55 8.13 -6.41
N ARG A 162 2.29 7.87 -6.80
CA ARG A 162 1.78 8.09 -8.16
C ARG A 162 1.97 9.54 -8.60
N VAL A 163 1.53 10.49 -7.77
CA VAL A 163 1.70 11.93 -8.03
C VAL A 163 3.18 12.31 -8.15
N GLN A 164 4.06 11.76 -7.30
CA GLN A 164 5.50 12.04 -7.40
C GLN A 164 6.10 11.51 -8.71
N TYR A 165 5.69 10.33 -9.17
CA TYR A 165 6.14 9.79 -10.46
C TYR A 165 5.60 10.61 -11.63
N GLU A 166 4.35 11.07 -11.59
CA GLU A 166 3.78 11.98 -12.60
C GLU A 166 4.57 13.29 -12.70
N LEU A 167 4.95 13.89 -11.57
CA LEU A 167 5.82 15.08 -11.56
C LEU A 167 7.19 14.83 -12.22
N VAL A 168 7.75 13.63 -12.05
CA VAL A 168 9.02 13.25 -12.71
C VAL A 168 8.80 13.06 -14.21
N GLN A 169 7.67 12.48 -14.62
CA GLN A 169 7.32 12.35 -16.03
C GLN A 169 7.16 13.72 -16.69
N ASP A 170 6.51 14.67 -16.04
CA ASP A 170 6.35 16.04 -16.55
C ASP A 170 7.71 16.73 -16.74
N LYS A 171 8.62 16.60 -15.76
CA LYS A 171 10.00 17.11 -15.89
C LYS A 171 10.74 16.47 -17.08
N CYS A 172 10.55 15.17 -17.30
CA CYS A 172 11.15 14.48 -18.44
C CYS A 172 10.58 15.02 -19.77
N GLN A 173 9.27 15.20 -19.86
CA GLN A 173 8.62 15.76 -21.06
C GLN A 173 9.10 17.19 -21.35
N GLU A 174 9.19 18.04 -20.33
CA GLU A 174 9.73 19.39 -20.47
C GLU A 174 11.17 19.35 -21.00
N LYS A 175 12.02 18.48 -20.45
CA LYS A 175 13.40 18.32 -20.92
C LYS A 175 13.48 17.86 -22.37
N VAL A 176 12.59 16.96 -22.81
CA VAL A 176 12.48 16.54 -24.21
C VAL A 176 12.15 17.73 -25.11
N GLN A 177 11.18 18.57 -24.71
CA GLN A 177 10.81 19.76 -25.49
C GLN A 177 11.95 20.78 -25.54
N VAL A 178 12.66 21.03 -24.45
CA VAL A 178 13.83 21.89 -24.41
C VAL A 178 14.92 21.38 -25.37
N CYS A 179 15.19 20.08 -25.38
CA CYS A 179 16.14 19.48 -26.31
C CYS A 179 15.70 19.65 -27.77
N LYS A 180 14.40 19.45 -28.06
CA LYS A 180 13.82 19.66 -29.40
C LYS A 180 13.98 21.10 -29.87
N MET A 181 13.61 22.09 -29.04
CA MET A 181 13.74 23.50 -29.39
C MET A 181 15.19 23.90 -29.60
N THR A 182 16.11 23.45 -28.73
CA THR A 182 17.55 23.71 -28.87
C THR A 182 18.10 23.18 -30.21
N LEU A 183 17.65 21.99 -30.65
CA LEU A 183 18.05 21.43 -31.94
C LEU A 183 17.53 22.22 -33.14
N LEU A 184 16.30 22.74 -33.06
CA LEU A 184 15.68 23.58 -34.09
C LEU A 184 16.35 24.96 -34.17
N ASP A 185 16.53 25.62 -33.03
CA ASP A 185 17.09 26.98 -32.94
C ASP A 185 18.52 27.07 -33.46
N MET A 186 19.34 26.04 -33.20
CA MET A 186 20.72 26.01 -33.68
C MET A 186 20.84 25.66 -35.18
N ASN A 187 19.74 25.30 -35.85
CA ASN A 187 19.70 24.88 -37.26
C ASN A 187 20.76 23.79 -37.59
N ILE A 188 21.03 22.93 -36.60
CA ILE A 188 22.09 21.92 -36.63
C ILE A 188 21.67 20.69 -37.42
N SER A 189 20.39 20.33 -37.35
CA SER A 189 19.85 19.09 -37.92
C SER A 189 18.76 19.40 -38.95
N THR A 190 18.49 18.46 -39.86
CA THR A 190 17.28 18.52 -40.68
C THR A 190 16.05 18.27 -39.81
N VAL A 191 14.87 18.69 -40.26
CA VAL A 191 13.61 18.46 -39.54
C VAL A 191 13.40 16.96 -39.26
N GLU A 192 13.72 16.10 -40.22
CA GLU A 192 13.66 14.64 -40.07
C GLU A 192 14.59 14.12 -38.96
N ASP A 193 15.83 14.60 -38.93
CA ASP A 193 16.81 14.21 -37.90
C ASP A 193 16.37 14.63 -36.49
N VAL A 194 15.72 15.79 -36.37
CA VAL A 194 15.17 16.27 -35.08
C VAL A 194 14.03 15.37 -34.63
N GLU A 195 13.13 14.97 -35.53
CA GLU A 195 12.02 14.08 -35.19
C GLU A 195 12.51 12.67 -34.79
N VAL A 196 13.55 12.13 -35.44
CA VAL A 196 14.15 10.85 -35.01
C VAL A 196 14.74 10.97 -33.60
N VAL A 197 15.46 12.04 -33.30
CA VAL A 197 16.03 12.26 -31.95
C VAL A 197 14.93 12.43 -30.91
N HIS A 198 13.92 13.24 -31.22
CA HIS A 198 12.77 13.48 -30.36
C HIS A 198 12.01 12.18 -30.05
N SER A 199 11.75 11.36 -31.07
CA SER A 199 11.11 10.04 -30.91
C SER A 199 11.93 9.11 -30.01
N ASN A 200 13.25 9.05 -30.19
CA ASN A 200 14.14 8.25 -29.33
C ASN A 200 14.11 8.73 -27.86
N MET A 201 14.08 10.05 -27.63
CA MET A 201 13.98 10.60 -26.27
C MET A 201 12.64 10.27 -25.61
N LEU A 202 11.54 10.41 -26.35
CA LEU A 202 10.21 10.02 -25.88
C LEU A 202 10.16 8.52 -25.52
N GLN A 203 10.78 7.66 -26.33
CA GLN A 203 10.85 6.23 -26.04
C GLN A 203 11.58 5.94 -24.72
N MET A 204 12.62 6.72 -24.36
CA MET A 204 13.30 6.58 -23.07
C MET A 204 12.40 6.99 -21.90
N THR A 205 11.66 8.09 -22.06
CA THR A 205 10.68 8.55 -21.06
C THR A 205 9.55 7.53 -20.86
N GLU A 206 9.03 6.95 -21.94
CA GLU A 206 7.98 5.92 -21.86
C GLU A 206 8.45 4.65 -21.15
N LYS A 207 9.70 4.22 -21.40
CA LYS A 207 10.29 3.08 -20.67
C LYS A 207 10.40 3.36 -19.17
N LEU A 208 10.71 4.59 -18.77
CA LEU A 208 10.75 4.98 -17.37
C LEU A 208 9.35 4.97 -16.76
N LYS A 209 8.36 5.50 -17.48
CA LYS A 209 6.96 5.50 -17.07
C LYS A 209 6.44 4.09 -16.82
N HIS A 210 6.64 3.19 -17.78
CA HIS A 210 6.23 1.78 -17.65
C HIS A 210 6.85 1.12 -16.42
N ARG A 211 8.13 1.39 -16.15
CA ARG A 211 8.80 0.87 -14.95
C ARG A 211 8.12 1.34 -13.66
N PHE A 212 7.77 2.62 -13.57
CA PHE A 212 7.07 3.15 -12.39
C PHE A 212 5.67 2.52 -12.22
N GLU A 213 4.94 2.38 -13.32
CA GLU A 213 3.63 1.73 -13.33
C GLU A 213 3.73 0.26 -12.89
N GLU A 214 4.71 -0.50 -13.39
CA GLU A 214 4.96 -1.88 -12.98
C GLU A 214 5.31 -1.99 -11.49
N GLN A 215 6.15 -1.09 -10.96
CA GLN A 215 6.50 -1.07 -9.55
C GLN A 215 5.28 -0.79 -8.66
N LEU A 216 4.47 0.20 -9.02
CA LEU A 216 3.25 0.52 -8.30
C LEU A 216 2.23 -0.63 -8.37
N GLU A 217 2.06 -1.24 -9.54
CA GLU A 217 1.10 -2.34 -9.71
C GLU A 217 1.54 -3.59 -8.94
N HIS A 218 2.83 -3.92 -8.95
CA HIS A 218 3.35 -5.03 -8.15
C HIS A 218 3.09 -4.80 -6.66
N MET A 219 3.40 -3.60 -6.16
CA MET A 219 3.13 -3.25 -4.77
C MET A 219 1.63 -3.34 -4.45
N ASN A 220 0.78 -2.76 -5.28
CA ASN A 220 -0.68 -2.81 -5.15
C ASN A 220 -1.23 -4.24 -5.10
N SER A 221 -0.71 -5.12 -5.95
CA SER A 221 -1.09 -6.54 -5.99
C SER A 221 -0.73 -7.25 -4.68
N ASP A 222 0.52 -7.10 -4.22
CA ASP A 222 1.01 -7.77 -3.01
C ASP A 222 0.22 -7.33 -1.77
N PHE A 223 -0.08 -6.04 -1.65
CA PHE A 223 -0.87 -5.51 -0.54
C PHE A 223 -2.33 -5.96 -0.58
N LYS A 224 -2.95 -6.03 -1.76
CA LYS A 224 -4.32 -6.58 -1.91
C LYS A 224 -4.39 -8.04 -1.51
N GLU A 225 -3.39 -8.84 -1.90
CA GLU A 225 -3.31 -10.24 -1.51
C GLU A 225 -3.16 -10.37 0.02
N MET A 226 -2.30 -9.54 0.62
CA MET A 226 -2.09 -9.52 2.06
C MET A 226 -3.35 -9.07 2.83
N ALA A 227 -4.06 -8.05 2.36
CA ALA A 227 -5.32 -7.58 2.95
C ALA A 227 -6.38 -8.69 2.95
N LYS A 228 -6.55 -9.36 1.79
CA LYS A 228 -7.47 -10.51 1.66
C LYS A 228 -7.07 -11.67 2.57
N TRP A 229 -5.78 -11.97 2.66
CA TRP A 229 -5.28 -13.00 3.56
C TRP A 229 -5.62 -12.67 5.02
N HIS A 230 -5.41 -11.42 5.44
CA HIS A 230 -5.74 -10.97 6.79
C HIS A 230 -7.23 -11.02 7.08
N GLU A 231 -8.08 -10.56 6.15
CA GLU A 231 -9.54 -10.62 6.29
C GLU A 231 -10.01 -12.05 6.54
N GLN A 232 -9.60 -12.99 5.71
CA GLN A 232 -9.97 -14.41 5.82
C GLN A 232 -9.52 -15.03 7.15
N HIS A 233 -8.30 -14.72 7.60
CA HIS A 233 -7.77 -15.27 8.86
C HIS A 233 -8.44 -14.63 10.08
N CYS A 234 -8.74 -13.33 10.03
CA CYS A 234 -9.48 -12.64 11.09
C CYS A 234 -10.92 -13.18 11.20
N GLU A 235 -11.61 -13.38 10.07
CA GLU A 235 -12.95 -13.97 10.03
C GLU A 235 -12.94 -15.40 10.58
N GLY A 236 -11.97 -16.22 10.14
CA GLY A 236 -11.79 -17.57 10.64
C GLY A 236 -11.55 -17.60 12.16
N LEU A 237 -10.68 -16.72 12.68
CA LEU A 237 -10.41 -16.60 14.10
C LEU A 237 -11.66 -16.17 14.89
N TYR A 238 -12.40 -15.19 14.37
CA TYR A 238 -13.63 -14.71 14.99
C TYR A 238 -14.68 -15.82 15.09
N ASN A 239 -14.94 -16.53 13.99
CA ASN A 239 -15.88 -17.66 13.97
C ASN A 239 -15.46 -18.73 14.99
N TYR A 240 -14.16 -19.03 15.05
CA TYR A 240 -13.63 -20.05 15.93
C TYR A 240 -13.79 -19.73 17.42
N VAL A 241 -13.60 -18.46 17.80
CA VAL A 241 -13.81 -17.99 19.18
C VAL A 241 -15.30 -17.82 19.49
N GLN A 242 -16.10 -17.39 18.53
CA GLN A 242 -17.55 -17.34 18.66
C GLN A 242 -18.15 -18.73 18.93
N ASP A 243 -17.72 -19.75 18.21
CA ASP A 243 -18.17 -21.13 18.44
C ASP A 243 -17.77 -21.61 19.86
N ALA A 244 -16.57 -21.27 20.31
CA ALA A 244 -16.07 -21.60 21.65
C ALA A 244 -16.90 -20.93 22.77
N MET A 245 -17.40 -19.71 22.56
CA MET A 245 -18.33 -19.05 23.48
C MET A 245 -19.70 -19.71 23.46
N GLY A 246 -20.21 -20.07 22.28
CA GLY A 246 -21.48 -20.76 22.14
C GLY A 246 -21.51 -22.08 22.91
N LEU A 247 -20.37 -22.79 23.00
CA LEU A 247 -20.25 -23.96 23.86
C LEU A 247 -20.47 -23.62 25.33
N TRP A 248 -19.90 -22.53 25.83
CA TRP A 248 -20.14 -22.09 27.21
C TRP A 248 -21.62 -21.76 27.44
N ASP A 249 -22.25 -21.00 26.54
CA ASP A 249 -23.66 -20.62 26.65
C ASP A 249 -24.59 -21.84 26.75
N VAL A 250 -24.29 -22.90 25.99
CA VAL A 250 -25.04 -24.18 26.05
C VAL A 250 -24.91 -24.83 27.43
N HIS A 251 -23.70 -24.91 27.98
CA HIS A 251 -23.46 -25.54 29.27
C HIS A 251 -23.98 -24.68 30.44
N GLU A 252 -23.90 -23.36 30.34
CA GLU A 252 -24.52 -22.43 31.30
C GLU A 252 -26.04 -22.57 31.31
N LEU A 253 -26.67 -22.68 30.13
CA LEU A 253 -28.11 -22.93 30.01
C LEU A 253 -28.51 -24.28 30.63
N GLN A 254 -27.71 -25.33 30.42
CA GLN A 254 -27.95 -26.64 31.02
C GLN A 254 -27.89 -26.61 32.55
N LEU A 255 -26.90 -25.89 33.13
CA LEU A 255 -26.83 -25.70 34.58
C LEU A 255 -28.03 -24.92 35.11
N SER A 256 -28.41 -23.82 34.44
CA SER A 256 -29.59 -23.03 34.82
C SER A 256 -30.86 -23.88 34.80
N GLN A 257 -31.03 -24.76 33.80
CA GLN A 257 -32.18 -25.68 33.75
C GLN A 257 -32.17 -26.70 34.91
N GLN A 258 -30.99 -27.24 35.27
CA GLN A 258 -30.86 -28.13 36.42
C GLN A 258 -31.16 -27.42 37.74
N GLU A 259 -30.70 -26.17 37.89
CA GLU A 259 -31.00 -25.32 39.04
C GLU A 259 -32.49 -25.04 39.17
N ASP A 260 -33.16 -24.68 38.07
CA ASP A 260 -34.61 -24.44 38.04
C ASP A 260 -35.40 -25.68 38.45
N VAL A 261 -34.98 -26.87 38.01
CA VAL A 261 -35.62 -28.13 38.40
C VAL A 261 -35.43 -28.39 39.89
N LEU A 262 -34.24 -28.16 40.43
CA LEU A 262 -33.96 -28.32 41.85
C LEU A 262 -34.76 -27.30 42.69
N GLN A 263 -34.78 -26.04 42.27
CA GLN A 263 -35.51 -24.96 42.93
C GLN A 263 -37.01 -25.28 42.99
N LYS A 264 -37.61 -25.71 41.88
CA LYS A 264 -39.03 -26.14 41.83
C LYS A 264 -39.31 -27.30 42.79
N LYS A 265 -38.39 -28.26 42.91
CA LYS A 265 -38.54 -29.36 43.89
C LYS A 265 -38.49 -28.83 45.31
N VAL A 266 -37.47 -28.02 45.66
CA VAL A 266 -37.32 -27.43 46.99
C VAL A 266 -38.56 -26.60 47.37
N ASP A 267 -39.05 -25.77 46.45
CA ASP A 267 -40.23 -24.94 46.68
C ASP A 267 -41.51 -25.77 46.85
N LYS A 268 -41.65 -26.85 46.07
CA LYS A 268 -42.75 -27.81 46.26
C LYS A 268 -42.73 -28.42 47.66
N TYR A 269 -41.57 -28.86 48.14
CA TYR A 269 -41.45 -29.44 49.47
C TYR A 269 -41.72 -28.40 50.57
N ARG A 270 -41.23 -27.17 50.42
CA ARG A 270 -41.54 -26.06 51.34
C ARG A 270 -43.04 -25.82 51.41
N TRP A 271 -43.70 -25.74 50.26
CA TRP A 271 -45.14 -25.52 50.17
C TRP A 271 -45.95 -26.67 50.81
N GLU A 272 -45.58 -27.92 50.55
CA GLU A 272 -46.20 -29.09 51.17
C GLU A 272 -46.04 -29.06 52.70
N GLN A 273 -44.84 -28.73 53.19
CA GLN A 273 -44.56 -28.60 54.61
C GLN A 273 -45.39 -27.50 55.26
N ASP A 274 -45.39 -26.29 54.68
CA ASP A 274 -46.12 -25.13 55.20
C ASP A 274 -47.63 -25.39 55.25
N ASN A 275 -48.19 -26.04 54.22
CA ASN A 275 -49.60 -26.43 54.20
C ASN A 275 -49.96 -27.44 55.30
N ILE A 276 -49.11 -28.45 55.50
CA ILE A 276 -49.34 -29.45 56.55
C ILE A 276 -49.31 -28.77 57.92
N ILE A 277 -48.33 -27.88 58.15
CA ILE A 277 -48.20 -27.13 59.40
C ILE A 277 -49.42 -26.22 59.62
N GLN A 278 -49.86 -25.50 58.58
CA GLN A 278 -51.00 -24.59 58.67
C GLN A 278 -52.31 -25.35 58.94
N MET A 279 -52.58 -26.44 58.20
CA MET A 279 -53.76 -27.28 58.42
C MET A 279 -53.81 -27.82 59.85
N MET A 280 -52.67 -28.23 60.40
CA MET A 280 -52.60 -28.71 61.78
C MET A 280 -52.87 -27.62 62.80
N LYS A 281 -52.30 -26.43 62.57
CA LYS A 281 -52.52 -25.26 63.41
C LYS A 281 -53.99 -24.87 63.43
N ASP A 282 -54.64 -24.81 62.26
CA ASP A 282 -56.06 -24.49 62.14
C ASP A 282 -56.96 -25.52 62.84
N ASN A 283 -56.62 -26.81 62.74
CA ASN A 283 -57.35 -27.89 63.43
C ASN A 283 -57.22 -27.79 64.96
N LEU A 284 -56.02 -27.47 65.45
CA LEU A 284 -55.78 -27.27 66.88
C LEU A 284 -56.49 -26.01 67.38
N ASP A 285 -56.36 -24.89 66.68
CA ASP A 285 -57.01 -23.61 67.01
C ASP A 285 -58.53 -23.77 67.04
N THR A 286 -59.12 -24.49 66.07
CA THR A 286 -60.56 -24.81 66.05
C THR A 286 -60.97 -25.64 67.27
N SER A 287 -60.15 -26.61 67.68
CA SER A 287 -60.43 -27.44 68.85
C SER A 287 -60.34 -26.61 70.14
N LEU A 288 -59.35 -25.73 70.25
CA LEU A 288 -59.17 -24.82 71.37
C LEU A 288 -60.30 -23.80 71.50
N GLU A 289 -60.79 -23.22 70.39
CA GLU A 289 -61.94 -22.32 70.42
C GLU A 289 -63.22 -23.04 70.85
N LYS A 290 -63.43 -24.29 70.39
CA LYS A 290 -64.56 -25.11 70.86
C LYS A 290 -64.47 -25.44 72.35
N MET A 291 -63.27 -25.67 72.89
CA MET A 291 -63.07 -25.83 74.34
C MET A 291 -63.43 -24.57 75.12
N LYS A 292 -63.08 -23.37 74.63
CA LYS A 292 -63.42 -22.09 75.27
C LYS A 292 -64.93 -21.82 75.31
N MET A 293 -65.67 -22.33 74.32
CA MET A 293 -67.12 -22.16 74.18
C MET A 293 -67.93 -23.32 74.77
N ALA A 294 -67.28 -24.31 75.39
CA ALA A 294 -67.95 -25.49 75.94
C ALA A 294 -68.91 -25.11 77.08
N SER A 295 -70.12 -25.68 77.04
CA SER A 295 -71.20 -25.33 77.96
C SER A 295 -71.36 -26.31 79.13
N CYS A 296 -70.76 -27.51 79.03
CA CYS A 296 -70.72 -28.53 80.08
C CYS A 296 -69.37 -29.26 80.13
N GLU A 297 -69.15 -30.02 81.21
CA GLU A 297 -67.90 -30.75 81.46
C GLU A 297 -67.70 -31.90 80.45
N GLU A 298 -68.77 -32.54 80.03
CA GLU A 298 -68.73 -33.61 79.02
C GLU A 298 -68.27 -33.10 77.65
N GLU A 299 -68.80 -31.95 77.20
CA GLU A 299 -68.36 -31.28 75.96
C GLU A 299 -66.89 -30.86 76.06
N LEU A 300 -66.47 -30.32 77.21
CA LEU A 300 -65.09 -29.92 77.45
C LEU A 300 -64.12 -31.12 77.39
N LYS A 301 -64.51 -32.27 77.95
CA LYS A 301 -63.71 -33.51 77.89
C LYS A 301 -63.58 -34.02 76.46
N GLU A 302 -64.65 -34.01 75.68
CA GLU A 302 -64.60 -34.43 74.28
C GLU A 302 -63.67 -33.53 73.43
N TYR A 303 -63.75 -32.21 73.60
CA TYR A 303 -62.88 -31.29 72.88
C TYR A 303 -61.41 -31.35 73.36
N LEU A 304 -61.17 -31.61 74.65
CA LEU A 304 -59.83 -31.85 75.19
C LEU A 304 -59.21 -33.11 74.56
N GLU A 305 -59.96 -34.20 74.44
CA GLU A 305 -59.49 -35.44 73.80
C GLU A 305 -59.17 -35.24 72.31
N LYS A 306 -59.98 -34.44 71.60
CA LYS A 306 -59.70 -34.02 70.21
C LYS A 306 -58.44 -33.15 70.10
N ALA A 307 -58.22 -32.23 71.04
CA ALA A 307 -57.01 -31.39 71.08
C ALA A 307 -55.75 -32.23 71.36
N LEU A 308 -55.82 -33.18 72.31
CA LEU A 308 -54.74 -34.12 72.60
C LEU A 308 -54.42 -35.03 71.40
N SER A 309 -55.46 -35.54 70.73
CA SER A 309 -55.31 -36.33 69.50
C SER A 309 -54.67 -35.49 68.37
N SER A 310 -55.04 -34.22 68.26
CA SER A 310 -54.45 -33.29 67.27
C SER A 310 -52.96 -33.01 67.58
N LEU A 311 -52.60 -32.86 68.86
CA LEU A 311 -51.20 -32.70 69.28
C LEU A 311 -50.36 -33.96 68.98
N ASP A 312 -50.92 -35.15 69.16
CA ASP A 312 -50.24 -36.40 68.79
C ASP A 312 -50.06 -36.55 67.27
N GLN A 313 -51.05 -36.11 66.49
CA GLN A 313 -50.92 -36.04 65.03
C GLN A 313 -49.85 -35.03 64.60
N ILE A 314 -49.77 -33.87 65.26
CA ILE A 314 -48.72 -32.86 65.02
C ILE A 314 -47.35 -33.46 65.31
N ARG A 315 -47.18 -34.12 66.45
CA ARG A 315 -45.90 -34.78 66.83
C ARG A 315 -45.46 -35.79 65.77
N THR A 316 -46.36 -36.69 65.37
CA THR A 316 -46.05 -37.74 64.39
C THR A 316 -45.72 -37.17 63.01
N ARG A 317 -46.43 -36.10 62.58
CA ARG A 317 -46.14 -35.47 61.30
C ARG A 317 -44.90 -34.59 61.32
N TYR A 318 -44.53 -34.03 62.47
CA TYR A 318 -43.29 -33.30 62.62
C TYR A 318 -42.08 -34.23 62.40
N GLU A 319 -42.14 -35.46 62.90
CA GLU A 319 -41.14 -36.51 62.60
C GLU A 319 -41.08 -36.85 61.10
N PHE A 320 -42.24 -36.89 60.43
CA PHE A 320 -42.31 -37.03 58.97
C PHE A 320 -41.68 -35.84 58.22
N CYS A 321 -41.91 -34.60 58.68
CA CYS A 321 -41.29 -33.40 58.13
C CYS A 321 -39.77 -33.41 58.29
N ILE A 322 -39.23 -33.95 59.39
CA ILE A 322 -37.77 -34.14 59.57
C ILE A 322 -37.23 -35.10 58.50
N THR A 323 -37.95 -36.19 58.22
CA THR A 323 -37.56 -37.16 57.19
C THR A 323 -37.59 -36.54 55.79
N LEU A 324 -38.63 -35.77 55.47
CA LEU A 324 -38.71 -35.00 54.22
C LEU A 324 -37.57 -33.99 54.09
N LYS A 325 -37.24 -33.26 55.16
CA LYS A 325 -36.11 -32.32 55.16
C LYS A 325 -34.79 -33.01 54.84
N GLN A 326 -34.59 -34.24 55.32
CA GLN A 326 -33.41 -35.02 54.98
C GLN A 326 -33.35 -35.36 53.48
N ILE A 327 -34.47 -35.76 52.89
CA ILE A 327 -34.56 -36.06 51.44
C ILE A 327 -34.22 -34.81 50.61
N VAL A 328 -34.76 -33.65 50.98
CA VAL A 328 -34.46 -32.38 50.30
C VAL A 328 -32.98 -32.00 50.44
N MET A 329 -32.42 -32.19 51.64
CA MET A 329 -30.99 -31.97 51.86
C MET A 329 -30.14 -32.89 50.98
N ASP A 330 -30.50 -34.16 50.84
CA ASP A 330 -29.76 -35.09 50.00
C ASP A 330 -29.80 -34.69 48.51
N GLU A 331 -30.95 -34.19 48.01
CA GLU A 331 -31.06 -33.64 46.65
C GLU A 331 -30.23 -32.37 46.46
N VAL A 332 -30.25 -31.44 47.41
CA VAL A 332 -29.45 -30.21 47.37
C VAL A 332 -27.95 -30.53 47.45
N MET A 333 -27.56 -31.50 48.27
CA MET A 333 -26.17 -31.94 48.41
C MET A 333 -25.64 -32.69 47.18
N ALA A 334 -26.52 -33.16 46.30
CA ALA A 334 -26.14 -33.74 45.01
C ALA A 334 -25.82 -32.67 43.94
N TYR A 335 -26.37 -31.46 44.05
CA TYR A 335 -26.22 -30.41 43.05
C TYR A 335 -24.75 -29.98 42.78
N PRO A 336 -23.88 -29.82 43.78
CA PRO A 336 -22.45 -29.55 43.53
C PRO A 336 -21.76 -30.60 42.65
N LYS A 337 -22.19 -31.88 42.73
CA LYS A 337 -21.65 -32.92 41.84
C LYS A 337 -22.13 -32.75 40.41
N ALA A 338 -23.37 -32.30 40.21
CA ALA A 338 -23.91 -32.00 38.89
C ALA A 338 -23.16 -30.83 38.23
N ILE A 339 -22.86 -29.76 38.99
CA ILE A 339 -22.02 -28.64 38.53
C ILE A 339 -20.65 -29.15 38.07
N LEU A 340 -20.00 -30.02 38.88
CA LEU A 340 -18.71 -30.58 38.52
C LEU A 340 -18.77 -31.39 37.22
N TRP A 341 -19.81 -32.20 37.04
CA TRP A 341 -20.02 -32.97 35.81
C TRP A 341 -20.18 -32.07 34.59
N GLU A 342 -20.92 -30.97 34.71
CA GLU A 342 -21.11 -30.04 33.60
C GLU A 342 -19.82 -29.30 33.25
N LEU A 343 -19.03 -28.90 34.25
CA LEU A 343 -17.71 -28.29 34.02
C LEU A 343 -16.75 -29.26 33.30
N ILE A 344 -16.79 -30.55 33.65
CA ILE A 344 -16.03 -31.59 32.94
C ILE A 344 -16.55 -31.72 31.51
N SER A 345 -17.87 -31.76 31.31
CA SER A 345 -18.46 -31.85 29.97
C SER A 345 -18.07 -30.65 29.10
N TYR A 346 -18.12 -29.43 29.64
CA TYR A 346 -17.63 -28.23 28.96
C TYR A 346 -16.14 -28.35 28.61
N SER A 347 -15.31 -28.82 29.55
CA SER A 347 -13.89 -29.04 29.30
C SER A 347 -13.62 -30.05 28.18
N ILE A 348 -14.46 -31.08 28.03
CA ILE A 348 -14.39 -32.04 26.93
C ILE A 348 -14.79 -31.37 25.62
N SER A 349 -15.94 -30.69 25.58
CA SER A 349 -16.47 -30.01 24.40
C SER A 349 -15.48 -28.98 23.85
N ILE A 350 -14.92 -28.14 24.73
CA ILE A 350 -13.96 -27.10 24.35
C ILE A 350 -12.64 -27.73 23.86
N SER A 351 -12.16 -28.80 24.51
CA SER A 351 -10.94 -29.49 24.08
C SER A 351 -11.10 -30.14 22.70
N GLN A 352 -12.27 -30.72 22.42
CA GLN A 352 -12.59 -31.29 21.12
C GLN A 352 -12.69 -30.21 20.03
N HIS A 353 -13.32 -29.07 20.32
CA HIS A 353 -13.40 -27.92 19.41
C HIS A 353 -12.01 -27.41 19.03
N PHE A 354 -11.11 -27.30 20.03
CA PHE A 354 -9.72 -26.88 19.82
C PHE A 354 -8.79 -27.99 19.31
N GLY A 355 -9.26 -29.25 19.21
CA GLY A 355 -8.41 -30.39 18.85
C GLY A 355 -7.26 -30.65 19.84
N VAL A 356 -7.39 -30.19 21.08
CA VAL A 356 -6.36 -30.31 22.13
C VAL A 356 -6.66 -31.46 23.08
N LYS A 357 -5.61 -32.03 23.67
CA LYS A 357 -5.78 -33.10 24.66
C LYS A 357 -6.31 -32.51 25.97
N GLU A 358 -7.42 -33.05 26.45
CA GLU A 358 -8.04 -32.71 27.73
C GLU A 358 -7.04 -32.87 28.89
N ILE A 359 -6.91 -31.84 29.73
CA ILE A 359 -5.93 -31.82 30.84
C ILE A 359 -6.53 -32.45 32.11
N PHE A 360 -7.86 -32.44 32.26
CA PHE A 360 -8.55 -32.89 33.49
C PHE A 360 -8.76 -34.39 33.62
N LYS A 361 -8.24 -35.20 32.67
CA LYS A 361 -8.08 -36.65 32.85
C LYS A 361 -6.68 -36.97 33.38
N GLN A 362 -6.42 -36.64 34.64
CA GLN A 362 -5.36 -37.25 35.46
C GLN A 362 -5.89 -37.60 36.85
#